data_AF-A0A3A9IJB4-F1
#
_entry.id   AF-A0A3A9IJB4-F1
#
_cell.length_a   1.000
_cell.length_b   1.000
_cell.length_c   1.000
_cell.angle_alpha   90.00
_cell.angle_beta   90.00
_cell.angle_gamma   90.00
#
_symmetry.space_group_name_H-M   'P 1'
#
loop_
_entity.id
_entity.type
_entity.pdbx_description
1 polymer ?
#
loop_
_entity_poly.entity_id
_entity_poly.type
_entity_poly.pdbx_seq_one_letter_code
_entity_poly.pdbx_strand_id
1 'polypeptide(L)'
;MFELHSRLQADTRLLGDLPLCRVLLAKDSQYPWLILVPRVANLREIHHLAPEQQQQLMQESCAVATLMEQALSPDKINIGALGNLVPQLHLHHVARFATDRAWPGPIWGAHPVVPYEPQVLAQQADIWRARLAKLSGFTPVAADNGVN
;
A
#
# COMPACT_ATOMS: atom_id res chain seq x y z
N MET A 1 2.96 2.77 -21.51
CA MET A 1 2.42 1.60 -20.81
C MET A 1 2.73 1.76 -19.33
N PHE A 2 1.84 1.35 -18.42
CA PHE A 2 2.14 1.37 -16.99
C PHE A 2 3.08 0.22 -16.64
N GLU A 3 4.10 0.51 -15.83
CA GLU A 3 5.02 -0.46 -15.25
C GLU A 3 5.29 -0.04 -13.80
N LEU A 4 5.35 -0.99 -12.86
CA LEU A 4 5.65 -0.68 -11.47
C LEU A 4 7.14 -0.33 -11.34
N HIS A 5 7.45 0.78 -10.69
CA HIS A 5 8.82 1.21 -10.47
C HIS A 5 9.63 0.14 -9.73
N SER A 6 10.85 -0.16 -10.19
CA SER A 6 11.69 -1.24 -9.68
C SER A 6 11.90 -1.19 -8.16
N ARG A 7 12.06 0.02 -7.60
CA ARG A 7 12.16 0.20 -6.14
C ARG A 7 10.89 -0.19 -5.39
N LEU A 8 9.71 0.16 -5.90
CA LEU A 8 8.44 -0.26 -5.30
C LEU A 8 8.30 -1.78 -5.42
N GLN A 9 8.68 -2.37 -6.55
CA GLN A 9 8.67 -3.83 -6.72
C GLN A 9 9.61 -4.54 -5.73
N ALA A 10 10.80 -4.00 -5.48
CA ALA A 10 11.77 -4.56 -4.53
C ALA A 10 11.25 -4.47 -3.09
N ASP A 11 10.73 -3.30 -2.69
CA ASP A 11 10.38 -2.99 -1.31
C ASP A 11 8.97 -3.44 -0.92
N THR A 12 8.19 -4.00 -1.84
CA THR A 12 6.79 -4.39 -1.58
C THR A 12 6.44 -5.78 -2.09
N ARG A 13 5.32 -6.32 -1.59
CA ARG A 13 4.65 -7.52 -2.10
C ARG A 13 3.36 -7.11 -2.80
N LEU A 14 3.17 -7.56 -4.04
CA LEU A 14 1.95 -7.32 -4.80
C LEU A 14 0.77 -8.09 -4.21
N LEU A 15 -0.33 -7.38 -3.92
CA LEU A 15 -1.55 -7.98 -3.40
C LEU A 15 -2.62 -8.14 -4.48
N GLY A 16 -2.74 -7.16 -5.38
CA GLY A 16 -3.75 -7.16 -6.43
C GLY A 16 -4.02 -5.74 -6.92
N ASP A 17 -5.16 -5.57 -7.56
CA ASP A 17 -5.51 -4.39 -8.32
C ASP A 17 -6.96 -3.96 -7.99
N LEU A 18 -7.13 -2.74 -7.49
CA LEU A 18 -8.40 -1.99 -7.49
C LEU A 18 -8.65 -1.39 -8.88
N PRO A 19 -9.84 -0.81 -9.18
CA PRO A 19 -10.13 -0.26 -10.51
C PRO A 19 -9.05 0.68 -11.07
N LEU A 20 -8.50 1.58 -10.26
CA LEU A 20 -7.40 2.47 -10.63
C LEU A 20 -6.05 2.01 -10.06
N CYS A 21 -5.99 1.66 -8.77
CA CYS A 21 -4.72 1.46 -8.08
C CYS A 21 -4.30 0.00 -7.99
N ARG A 22 -3.01 -0.24 -8.21
CA ARG A 22 -2.33 -1.43 -7.71
C ARG A 22 -2.15 -1.31 -6.21
N VAL A 23 -2.46 -2.39 -5.48
CA VAL A 23 -2.33 -2.46 -4.02
C VAL A 23 -1.10 -3.30 -3.65
N LEU A 24 -0.23 -2.70 -2.86
CA LEU A 24 1.04 -3.28 -2.43
C LEU A 24 1.09 -3.34 -0.90
N LEU A 25 1.75 -4.38 -0.36
CA LEU A 25 2.14 -4.47 1.05
C LEU A 25 3.62 -4.08 1.17
N ALA A 26 3.94 -3.07 1.97
CA ALA A 26 5.34 -2.72 2.23
C ALA A 26 6.04 -3.86 2.99
N LYS A 27 7.30 -4.14 2.67
CA LYS A 27 8.10 -5.19 3.33
C LYS A 27 8.76 -4.74 4.64
N ASP A 28 8.28 -3.66 5.26
CA ASP A 28 8.71 -3.24 6.59
C ASP A 28 7.73 -3.76 7.65
N SER A 29 8.16 -4.77 8.40
CA SER A 29 7.33 -5.48 9.38
C SER A 29 6.99 -4.65 10.62
N GLN A 30 7.61 -3.48 10.78
CA GLN A 30 7.40 -2.61 11.93
C GLN A 30 6.01 -1.97 11.95
N TYR A 31 5.35 -1.85 10.79
CA TYR A 31 4.06 -1.16 10.65
C TYR A 31 3.13 -1.90 9.68
N PRO A 32 1.82 -2.02 9.97
CA PRO A 32 0.87 -2.45 8.96
C PRO A 32 0.72 -1.35 7.89
N TRP A 33 1.28 -1.60 6.71
CA TRP A 33 1.50 -0.57 5.70
C TRP A 33 1.13 -1.05 4.28
N LEU A 34 0.06 -0.46 3.74
CA LEU A 34 -0.36 -0.64 2.35
C LEU A 34 0.00 0.58 1.50
N ILE A 35 0.27 0.35 0.22
CA ILE A 35 0.60 1.40 -0.75
C ILE A 35 -0.31 1.24 -1.97
N LEU A 36 -0.95 2.33 -2.37
CA LEU A 36 -1.70 2.43 -3.61
C LEU A 36 -0.85 3.06 -4.70
N VAL A 37 -0.82 2.46 -5.89
CA VAL A 37 -0.11 2.98 -7.06
C VAL A 37 -1.10 3.06 -8.23
N PRO A 38 -1.58 4.25 -8.63
CA PRO A 38 -2.43 4.41 -9.80
C PRO A 38 -1.78 3.80 -11.04
N ARG A 39 -2.50 2.92 -11.75
CA ARG A 39 -1.97 2.21 -12.93
C ARG A 39 -2.01 3.06 -14.20
N VAL A 40 -1.44 4.25 -14.13
CA VAL A 40 -1.33 5.22 -15.23
C VAL A 40 0.14 5.57 -15.42
N ALA A 41 0.60 5.53 -16.67
CA ALA A 41 2.01 5.74 -16.97
C ALA A 41 2.45 7.19 -16.69
N ASN A 42 3.72 7.36 -16.29
CA ASN A 42 4.38 8.66 -16.15
C ASN A 42 3.73 9.66 -15.16
N LEU A 43 2.94 9.18 -14.19
CA LEU A 43 2.42 10.01 -13.12
C LEU A 43 3.42 10.22 -11.99
N ARG A 44 3.40 11.44 -11.44
CA ARG A 44 4.25 11.85 -10.30
C ARG A 44 3.42 12.37 -9.15
N GLU A 45 2.47 13.25 -9.46
CA GLU A 45 1.62 13.92 -8.48
C GLU A 45 0.15 13.54 -8.65
N ILE A 46 -0.63 13.63 -7.57
CA ILE A 46 -2.08 13.38 -7.61
C ILE A 46 -2.75 14.34 -8.61
N HIS A 47 -2.34 15.60 -8.66
CA HIS A 47 -2.93 16.59 -9.56
C HIS A 47 -2.57 16.37 -11.05
N HIS A 48 -1.72 15.39 -11.38
CA HIS A 48 -1.49 14.96 -12.77
C HIS A 48 -2.56 13.98 -13.27
N LEU A 49 -3.34 13.36 -12.38
CA LEU A 49 -4.47 12.51 -12.75
C LEU A 49 -5.60 13.34 -13.37
N ALA A 50 -6.37 12.74 -14.27
CA ALA A 50 -7.62 13.34 -14.71
C ALA A 50 -8.59 13.51 -13.51
N PRO A 51 -9.48 14.53 -13.50
CA PRO A 51 -10.38 14.79 -12.37
C PRO A 51 -11.15 13.57 -11.87
N GLU A 52 -11.65 12.73 -12.78
CA GLU A 52 -12.38 11.50 -12.46
C GLU A 52 -11.46 10.48 -11.78
N GLN A 53 -10.20 10.40 -12.21
CA GLN A 53 -9.21 9.51 -11.60
C GLN A 53 -8.73 10.01 -10.24
N GLN A 54 -8.69 11.33 -9.99
CA GLN A 54 -8.43 11.88 -8.67
C GLN A 54 -9.55 11.48 -7.68
N GLN A 55 -10.80 11.57 -8.12
CA GLN A 55 -11.95 11.12 -7.34
C GLN A 55 -11.89 9.61 -7.08
N GLN A 56 -11.58 8.81 -8.10
CA GLN A 56 -11.41 7.36 -7.96
C GLN A 56 -10.27 7.01 -7.00
N LEU A 57 -9.12 7.69 -7.07
CA LEU A 57 -8.02 7.51 -6.13
C LEU A 57 -8.46 7.80 -4.69
N MET A 58 -9.22 8.88 -4.47
CA MET A 58 -9.72 9.22 -3.15
C MET A 58 -10.70 8.16 -2.62
N GLN A 59 -11.61 7.66 -3.47
CA GLN A 59 -12.53 6.59 -3.09
C GLN A 59 -11.80 5.31 -2.70
N GLU A 60 -10.79 4.90 -3.49
CA GLU A 60 -9.96 3.73 -3.19
C GLU A 60 -9.13 3.92 -1.92
N SER A 61 -8.55 5.11 -1.73
CA SER A 61 -7.79 5.47 -0.54
C SER A 61 -8.65 5.39 0.73
N CYS A 62 -9.83 6.00 0.70
CA CYS A 62 -10.78 5.94 1.82
C CYS A 62 -11.24 4.51 2.10
N ALA A 63 -11.51 3.70 1.07
CA ALA A 63 -11.92 2.31 1.24
C ALA A 63 -10.82 1.45 1.89
N VAL A 64 -9.57 1.61 1.46
CA VAL A 64 -8.42 0.93 2.08
C VAL A 64 -8.18 1.39 3.50
N ALA A 65 -8.24 2.69 3.77
CA ALA A 65 -8.10 3.23 5.12
C ALA A 65 -9.19 2.69 6.07
N THR A 66 -10.45 2.68 5.63
CA THR A 66 -11.59 2.13 6.38
C THR A 66 -11.39 0.65 6.67
N LEU A 67 -10.96 -0.12 5.67
CA LEU A 67 -10.66 -1.54 5.83
C LEU A 67 -9.54 -1.77 6.86
N MET A 68 -8.45 -0.99 6.79
CA MET A 68 -7.34 -1.08 7.74
C MET A 68 -7.79 -0.72 9.16
N GLU A 69 -8.60 0.33 9.31
CA GLU A 69 -9.14 0.77 10.59
C GLU A 69 -10.00 -0.32 11.23
N GLN A 70 -10.96 -0.87 10.49
CA GLN A 70 -11.83 -1.95 10.97
C GLN A 70 -11.06 -3.23 11.29
N ALA A 71 -10.03 -3.56 10.51
CA ALA A 71 -9.29 -4.81 10.67
C ALA A 71 -8.27 -4.79 11.81
N LEU A 72 -7.76 -3.60 12.17
CA LEU A 72 -6.62 -3.47 13.09
C LEU A 72 -6.91 -2.61 14.32
N SER A 73 -7.98 -1.81 14.31
CA SER A 73 -8.30 -0.83 15.37
C SER A 73 -7.09 0.04 15.77
N PRO A 74 -6.41 0.71 14.81
CA PRO A 74 -5.27 1.56 15.12
C PRO A 74 -5.70 2.84 15.85
N ASP A 75 -4.77 3.44 16.58
CA ASP A 75 -4.99 4.76 17.18
C ASP A 75 -5.12 5.85 16.09
N LYS A 76 -4.45 5.66 14.94
CA LYS A 76 -4.53 6.58 13.79
C LYS A 76 -4.18 5.91 12.47
N ILE A 77 -4.84 6.31 11.38
CA ILE A 77 -4.33 6.08 10.01
C ILE A 77 -3.51 7.29 9.54
N ASN A 78 -2.31 7.05 9.01
CA ASN A 78 -1.51 8.03 8.27
C ASN A 78 -1.61 7.76 6.77
N ILE A 79 -1.88 8.81 5.99
CA ILE A 79 -1.94 8.76 4.53
C ILE A 79 -1.01 9.83 3.97
N GLY A 80 -0.20 9.49 2.97
CA GLY A 80 0.74 10.45 2.38
C GLY A 80 1.20 10.07 0.98
N ALA A 81 1.26 11.07 0.09
CA ALA A 81 1.97 11.01 -1.18
C ALA A 81 3.22 11.89 -1.05
N LEU A 82 4.40 11.28 -1.12
CA LEU A 82 5.68 11.96 -0.93
C LEU A 82 6.51 11.95 -2.22
N GLY A 83 7.04 10.78 -2.60
CA GLY A 83 7.65 10.61 -3.92
C GLY A 83 9.01 11.28 -4.17
N ASN A 84 9.69 11.81 -3.13
CA ASN A 84 10.97 12.51 -3.30
C ASN A 84 12.07 11.68 -4.00
N LEU A 85 12.16 10.37 -3.69
CA LEU A 85 13.16 9.46 -4.27
C LEU A 85 12.58 8.56 -5.36
N VAL A 86 11.32 8.16 -5.24
CA VAL A 86 10.62 7.33 -6.23
C VAL A 86 9.59 8.20 -6.92
N PRO A 87 9.82 8.60 -8.19
CA PRO A 87 9.00 9.60 -8.86
C PRO A 87 7.63 9.09 -9.29
N GLN A 88 7.42 7.78 -9.35
CA GLN A 88 6.11 7.22 -9.69
C GLN A 88 5.13 7.51 -8.56
N LEU A 89 3.98 8.12 -8.88
CA LEU A 89 2.93 8.41 -7.90
C LEU A 89 2.54 7.15 -7.10
N HIS A 90 2.64 7.26 -5.78
CA HIS A 90 2.19 6.23 -4.84
C HIS A 90 1.68 6.89 -3.55
N LEU A 91 0.65 6.28 -2.97
CA LEU A 91 -0.06 6.80 -1.79
C LEU A 91 0.04 5.78 -0.64
N HIS A 92 0.77 6.16 0.41
CA HIS A 92 0.98 5.33 1.58
C HIS A 92 -0.26 5.32 2.49
N HIS A 93 -0.59 4.18 3.07
CA HIS A 93 -1.63 3.99 4.08
C HIS A 93 -1.03 3.18 5.23
N VAL A 94 -0.92 3.78 6.42
CA VAL A 94 -0.22 3.18 7.56
C VAL A 94 -1.13 3.18 8.78
N ALA A 95 -1.34 2.01 9.39
CA ALA A 95 -1.97 1.89 10.69
C ALA A 95 -0.94 2.20 11.80
N ARG A 96 -1.24 3.20 12.62
CA ARG A 96 -0.36 3.71 13.69
C ARG A 96 -0.90 3.38 15.07
N PHE A 97 0.01 3.14 15.99
CA PHE A 97 -0.30 2.83 17.38
C PHE A 97 0.59 3.67 18.30
N ALA A 98 0.09 4.06 19.46
CA ALA A 98 0.87 4.79 20.46
C ALA A 98 2.11 4.02 20.95
N THR A 99 2.12 2.70 20.74
CA THR A 99 3.21 1.78 21.04
C THR A 99 4.16 1.53 19.87
N ASP A 100 3.87 2.05 18.66
CA ASP A 100 4.74 1.86 17.51
C ASP A 100 6.05 2.67 17.62
N ARG A 101 7.11 2.18 16.97
CA ARG A 101 8.47 2.69 17.17
C ARG A 101 8.67 4.15 16.74
N ALA A 102 7.81 4.67 15.87
CA ALA A 102 7.93 6.02 15.34
C ALA A 102 6.94 6.99 15.99
N TRP A 103 6.03 6.53 16.85
CA TRP A 103 5.03 7.39 17.47
C TRP A 103 5.67 8.49 18.35
N PRO A 104 5.17 9.75 18.32
CA PRO A 104 4.08 10.30 17.50
C PRO A 104 4.53 10.84 16.13
N GLY A 105 5.79 10.66 15.77
CA GLY A 105 6.37 11.14 14.53
C GLY A 105 5.95 10.33 13.28
N PRO A 106 6.36 10.80 12.09
CA PRO A 106 6.17 10.07 10.85
C PRO A 106 7.02 8.79 10.81
N ILE A 107 6.55 7.74 10.12
CA ILE A 107 7.35 6.51 9.93
C ILE A 107 8.49 6.67 8.91
N TRP A 108 8.36 7.62 7.98
CA TRP A 108 9.24 7.73 6.82
C TRP A 108 10.64 8.20 7.22
N GLY A 109 11.60 7.27 7.18
CA GLY A 109 12.99 7.54 7.54
C GLY A 109 13.26 7.58 9.05
N ALA A 110 12.29 7.22 9.90
CA ALA A 110 12.46 7.25 11.35
C ALA A 110 13.40 6.15 11.86
N HIS A 111 13.30 4.95 11.28
CA HIS A 111 14.10 3.77 11.66
C HIS A 111 14.50 2.98 10.41
N PRO A 112 15.60 2.20 10.46
CA PRO A 112 15.90 1.22 9.42
C PRO A 112 14.76 0.21 9.22
N VAL A 113 14.56 -0.24 7.98
CA VAL A 113 13.55 -1.25 7.64
C VAL A 113 13.86 -2.57 8.34
N VAL A 114 12.84 -3.20 8.93
CA VAL A 114 12.94 -4.58 9.43
C VAL A 114 12.13 -5.49 8.49
N PRO A 115 12.77 -6.34 7.68
CA PRO A 115 12.06 -7.19 6.74
C PRO A 115 11.16 -8.19 7.47
N TYR A 116 10.05 -8.55 6.84
CA TYR A 116 9.30 -9.73 7.26
C TYR A 116 10.11 -11.00 7.02
N GLU A 117 9.99 -11.98 7.93
CA GLU A 117 10.36 -13.36 7.62
C GLU A 117 9.52 -13.86 6.42
N PRO A 118 10.09 -14.64 5.48
CA PRO A 118 9.41 -14.99 4.23
C PRO A 118 8.03 -15.63 4.41
N GLN A 119 7.89 -16.56 5.36
CA GLN A 119 6.62 -17.22 5.66
C GLN A 119 5.59 -16.23 6.24
N VAL A 120 6.05 -15.31 7.10
CA VAL A 120 5.19 -14.27 7.69
C VAL A 120 4.74 -13.29 6.60
N LEU A 121 5.63 -12.91 5.67
CA LEU A 121 5.26 -12.05 4.54
C LEU A 121 4.18 -12.69 3.67
N ALA A 122 4.32 -13.99 3.36
CA ALA A 122 3.33 -14.73 2.58
C ALA A 122 1.98 -14.75 3.31
N GLN A 123 1.98 -15.09 4.60
CA GLN A 123 0.76 -15.10 5.43
C GLN A 123 0.10 -13.73 5.51
N GLN A 124 0.87 -12.65 5.72
CA GLN A 124 0.33 -11.29 5.74
C GLN A 124 -0.26 -10.88 4.39
N ALA A 125 0.39 -11.27 3.28
CA ALA A 125 -0.15 -11.01 1.94
C ALA A 125 -1.50 -11.71 1.74
N ASP A 126 -1.64 -12.96 2.17
CA ASP A 126 -2.89 -13.71 2.03
C ASP A 126 -4.01 -13.14 2.93
N ILE A 127 -3.68 -12.76 4.16
CA ILE A 127 -4.61 -12.06 5.06
C ILE A 127 -5.11 -10.76 4.42
N TRP A 128 -4.20 -9.96 3.85
CA TRP A 128 -4.60 -8.71 3.21
C TRP A 128 -5.38 -8.93 1.93
N ARG A 129 -5.04 -9.91 1.09
CA ARG A 129 -5.83 -10.27 -0.09
C ARG A 129 -7.27 -10.65 0.29
N ALA A 130 -7.44 -11.48 1.32
CA ALA A 130 -8.76 -11.88 1.81
C ALA A 130 -9.57 -10.69 2.34
N ARG A 131 -8.91 -9.73 3.00
CA ARG A 131 -9.55 -8.48 3.46
C ARG A 131 -9.92 -7.57 2.30
N LEU A 132 -9.00 -7.36 1.35
CA LEU A 132 -9.19 -6.51 0.17
C LEU A 132 -10.24 -7.06 -0.79
N ALA A 133 -10.44 -8.38 -0.85
CA ALA A 133 -11.51 -9.03 -1.63
C ALA A 133 -12.93 -8.60 -1.22
N LYS A 134 -13.09 -7.94 -0.06
CA LYS A 134 -14.36 -7.33 0.36
C LYS A 134 -14.62 -5.97 -0.28
N LEU A 135 -13.61 -5.33 -0.85
CA LEU A 135 -13.74 -4.05 -1.55
C LEU A 135 -14.26 -4.28 -2.97
N SER A 136 -15.23 -3.48 -3.38
CA SER A 136 -15.78 -3.55 -4.74
C SER A 136 -14.69 -3.27 -5.78
N GLY A 137 -14.60 -4.13 -6.80
CA GLY A 137 -13.64 -3.99 -7.90
C GLY A 137 -12.21 -4.45 -7.58
N PHE A 138 -11.91 -4.95 -6.38
CA PHE A 138 -10.60 -5.53 -6.11
C PHE A 138 -10.45 -6.88 -6.82
N THR A 139 -9.36 -7.03 -7.57
CA THR A 139 -8.93 -8.28 -8.19
C THR A 139 -7.61 -8.70 -7.55
N PRO A 140 -7.56 -9.82 -6.79
CA PRO A 140 -6.30 -10.29 -6.21
C PRO A 140 -5.33 -10.71 -7.32
N VAL A 141 -4.03 -10.48 -7.10
CA VAL A 141 -3.03 -11.19 -7.91
C VAL A 141 -3.15 -12.68 -7.58
N ALA A 142 -3.08 -13.55 -8.59
CA ALA A 142 -3.00 -14.99 -8.34
C ALA A 142 -1.88 -15.24 -7.32
N ALA A 143 -2.14 -16.09 -6.33
CA ALA A 143 -1.09 -16.52 -5.42
C ALA A 143 0.07 -17.03 -6.29
N ASP A 144 1.30 -16.57 -6.02
CA ASP A 144 2.46 -17.21 -6.62
C ASP A 144 2.38 -18.68 -6.20
N ASN A 145 1.98 -19.54 -7.12
CA ASN A 145 2.28 -20.96 -7.05
C ASN A 145 3.80 -20.99 -7.08
N GLY A 146 4.43 -21.08 -5.91
CA GLY A 146 5.86 -20.94 -5.75
C GLY A 146 6.60 -21.68 -6.87
N VAL A 147 7.36 -20.93 -7.66
CA VAL A 147 8.34 -21.51 -8.56
C VAL A 147 9.70 -21.00 -8.09
N ASN A 148 10.36 -21.91 -7.36
CA ASN A 148 11.80 -22.09 -7.09
C ASN A 148 12.61 -20.89 -6.61
#